data_AF-I6AS50-F1
#
_entry.id   AF-I6AS50-F1
#
_cell.length_a   1.000
_cell.length_b   1.000
_cell.length_c   1.000
_cell.angle_alpha   90.00
_cell.angle_beta   90.00
_cell.angle_gamma   90.00
#
_symmetry.space_group_name_H-M   'P 1'
#
loop_
_entity.id
_entity.type
_entity.pdbx_description
1 polymer ?
#
loop_
_entity_poly.entity_id
_entity_poly.type
_entity_poly.pdbx_seq_one_letter_code
_entity_poly.pdbx_strand_id
1 'polypeptide(L)'
;MPKRCFTSLPVSGNFFLIASVFVFAVTGAKAAPSSASETALPALPRLFAWPAQPLVAAKADIDAGGKTLLPALGKLRADADRVLKRKVESVLDKTEIPESGDKHDYLSIGPYWWPDPKKPDGLPWIRRDGQVNREGRSAGDSDAFFRLSDSVWTLALAWYLTDHAPYAEQAAKITRIWFLDPGTRMNPDLEYAQAVPGVSKGRDIGIIDSVILINLTDGLALLENSAAWTAEDRDGMHAWVSRYLDWLLSSKNGRSEQKQLNNHGTWYDTQVVQFALVTGRTRLARDTLLKARSARLLAQVLPDGRQLRELDRTSPLHYSAYNARALLTLAFQATHVGLGPEWWTSLESGETAPRLRKALEFISPYASPQVHWVSSNGKGDNQENARAPIRQLLGLATAHYTDASFRKLSDPPAVRNDASNNTPNLPWPEERWQFFVTR
;
A
#
# COMPACT_ATOMS: atom_id res chain seq x y z
N MET A 1 61.06 -38.08 -19.88
CA MET A 1 59.81 -37.29 -19.78
C MET A 1 59.79 -36.30 -20.93
N PRO A 2 58.67 -35.92 -21.61
CA PRO A 2 57.24 -36.27 -21.47
C PRO A 2 56.52 -36.59 -22.83
N LYS A 3 55.17 -36.66 -22.80
CA LYS A 3 54.17 -36.38 -23.88
C LYS A 3 53.65 -37.50 -24.82
N ARG A 4 52.34 -37.78 -24.62
CA ARG A 4 51.17 -37.75 -25.55
C ARG A 4 51.10 -38.63 -26.82
N CYS A 5 49.96 -39.36 -26.88
CA CYS A 5 48.89 -39.32 -27.90
C CYS A 5 48.66 -40.51 -28.88
N PHE A 6 47.34 -40.81 -29.01
CA PHE A 6 46.53 -41.40 -30.10
C PHE A 6 46.49 -42.91 -30.41
N THR A 7 45.24 -43.40 -30.60
CA THR A 7 44.68 -44.43 -31.53
C THR A 7 43.30 -44.88 -30.97
N SER A 8 42.34 -45.52 -31.65
CA SER A 8 41.60 -45.38 -32.93
C SER A 8 40.41 -46.39 -32.88
N LEU A 9 39.35 -46.18 -33.68
CA LEU A 9 38.05 -46.91 -33.90
C LEU A 9 38.19 -48.38 -34.44
N PRO A 10 37.18 -49.18 -34.97
CA PRO A 10 35.74 -48.95 -35.38
C PRO A 10 34.72 -50.17 -35.28
N VAL A 11 33.62 -50.15 -36.10
CA VAL A 11 32.72 -51.22 -36.71
C VAL A 11 31.26 -51.23 -36.18
N SER A 12 30.14 -50.88 -36.86
CA SER A 12 29.42 -51.15 -38.16
C SER A 12 28.35 -52.27 -38.15
N GLY A 13 27.19 -52.04 -38.80
CA GLY A 13 26.18 -53.07 -39.16
C GLY A 13 24.80 -52.53 -39.57
N ASN A 14 24.33 -52.84 -40.78
CA ASN A 14 23.13 -52.35 -41.49
C ASN A 14 22.35 -53.57 -42.04
N PHE A 15 21.01 -53.61 -42.09
CA PHE A 15 20.23 -54.44 -43.06
C PHE A 15 18.74 -54.02 -43.16
N PHE A 16 18.24 -53.96 -44.40
CA PHE A 16 16.86 -53.68 -44.84
C PHE A 16 16.12 -54.99 -45.19
N LEU A 17 14.79 -55.05 -45.02
CA LEU A 17 13.90 -55.85 -45.88
C LEU A 17 12.44 -55.36 -45.86
N ILE A 18 11.82 -55.38 -47.04
CA ILE A 18 10.49 -54.89 -47.41
C ILE A 18 9.49 -56.06 -47.40
N ALA A 19 8.25 -55.84 -46.94
CA ALA A 19 7.07 -56.57 -47.43
C ALA A 19 5.77 -55.75 -47.18
N SER A 20 4.98 -55.57 -48.23
CA SER A 20 3.65 -54.94 -48.22
C SER A 20 2.58 -56.01 -48.41
N VAL A 21 1.50 -56.03 -47.59
CA VAL A 21 0.14 -56.49 -47.99
C VAL A 21 -0.93 -55.81 -47.11
N PHE A 22 -1.98 -55.31 -47.77
CA PHE A 22 -3.21 -54.67 -47.26
C PHE A 22 -4.12 -55.60 -46.44
N VAL A 23 -5.02 -55.06 -45.58
CA VAL A 23 -6.48 -55.34 -45.56
C VAL A 23 -7.24 -54.40 -44.59
N PHE A 24 -8.27 -53.75 -45.16
CA PHE A 24 -9.56 -53.23 -44.70
C PHE A 24 -9.84 -52.66 -43.29
N ALA A 25 -10.56 -51.53 -43.35
CA ALA A 25 -11.10 -50.72 -42.28
C ALA A 25 -12.30 -51.34 -41.52
N VAL A 26 -12.41 -50.99 -40.24
CA VAL A 26 -13.68 -50.96 -39.50
C VAL A 26 -13.84 -49.57 -38.88
N THR A 27 -14.89 -48.89 -39.29
CA THR A 27 -15.33 -47.58 -38.80
C THR A 27 -16.03 -47.72 -37.46
N GLY A 28 -15.39 -47.25 -36.40
CA GLY A 28 -16.01 -47.02 -35.09
C GLY A 28 -15.98 -45.53 -34.76
N ALA A 29 -17.11 -44.85 -34.93
CA ALA A 29 -17.28 -43.47 -34.49
C ALA A 29 -17.24 -43.42 -32.95
N LYS A 30 -16.10 -43.04 -32.38
CA LYS A 30 -16.04 -42.53 -30.99
C LYS A 30 -16.24 -41.03 -31.05
N ALA A 31 -17.39 -40.57 -30.55
CA ALA A 31 -17.60 -39.17 -30.23
C ALA A 31 -16.49 -38.72 -29.27
N ALA A 32 -15.69 -37.74 -29.69
CA ALA A 32 -14.73 -37.10 -28.81
C ALA A 32 -15.49 -36.38 -27.69
N PRO A 33 -15.05 -36.50 -26.41
CA PRO A 33 -15.62 -35.67 -25.36
C PRO A 33 -15.36 -34.21 -25.71
N SER A 34 -16.43 -33.41 -25.70
CA SER A 34 -16.34 -31.96 -25.78
C SER A 34 -15.30 -31.48 -24.78
N SER A 35 -14.21 -30.90 -25.27
CA SER A 35 -13.25 -30.19 -24.44
C SER A 35 -14.00 -29.01 -23.83
N ALA A 36 -14.48 -29.18 -22.61
CA ALA A 36 -14.83 -28.06 -21.76
C ALA A 36 -13.62 -27.12 -21.76
N SER A 37 -13.81 -25.92 -22.31
CA SER A 37 -12.79 -24.90 -22.32
C SER A 37 -12.43 -24.63 -20.87
N GLU A 38 -11.23 -25.04 -20.47
CA GLU A 38 -10.66 -24.72 -19.17
C GLU A 38 -10.50 -23.20 -19.16
N THR A 39 -11.49 -22.51 -18.60
CA THR A 39 -11.47 -21.06 -18.47
C THR A 39 -10.28 -20.71 -17.59
N ALA A 40 -9.22 -20.21 -18.20
CA ALA A 40 -8.05 -19.70 -17.48
C ALA A 40 -8.53 -18.73 -16.40
N LEU A 41 -8.08 -18.95 -15.16
CA LEU A 41 -8.39 -18.02 -14.07
C LEU A 41 -7.93 -16.62 -14.49
N PRO A 42 -8.74 -15.57 -14.26
CA PRO A 42 -8.36 -14.21 -14.59
C PRO A 42 -7.06 -13.86 -13.87
N ALA A 43 -6.14 -13.19 -14.58
CA ALA A 43 -4.90 -12.71 -13.99
C ALA A 43 -5.21 -11.75 -12.82
N LEU A 44 -4.54 -11.94 -11.69
CA LEU A 44 -4.70 -11.07 -10.53
C LEU A 44 -4.22 -9.64 -10.85
N PRO A 45 -4.91 -8.59 -10.37
CA PRO A 45 -4.37 -7.23 -10.45
C PRO A 45 -3.03 -7.16 -9.71
N ARG A 46 -2.10 -6.37 -10.25
CA ARG A 46 -0.72 -6.23 -9.73
C ARG A 46 -0.65 -5.28 -8.53
N LEU A 47 -1.39 -5.62 -7.48
CA LEU A 47 -1.34 -4.91 -6.19
C LEU A 47 -0.13 -5.40 -5.40
N PHE A 48 0.65 -4.48 -4.84
CA PHE A 48 1.86 -4.80 -4.08
C PHE A 48 1.70 -4.55 -2.58
N ALA A 49 0.85 -3.60 -2.20
CA ALA A 49 0.57 -3.26 -0.80
C ALA A 49 -0.70 -3.93 -0.27
N TRP A 50 -1.60 -4.36 -1.16
CA TRP A 50 -2.87 -5.00 -0.84
C TRP A 50 -2.95 -6.44 -1.38
N PRO A 51 -3.60 -7.36 -0.67
CA PRO A 51 -3.81 -8.71 -1.17
C PRO A 51 -4.80 -8.69 -2.34
N ALA A 52 -4.37 -9.13 -3.52
CA ALA A 52 -5.20 -9.15 -4.73
C ALA A 52 -6.30 -10.22 -4.70
N GLN A 53 -6.04 -11.37 -4.08
CA GLN A 53 -6.95 -12.52 -4.10
C GLN A 53 -8.31 -12.24 -3.43
N PRO A 54 -8.39 -11.66 -2.21
CA PRO A 54 -9.69 -11.33 -1.61
C PRO A 54 -10.48 -10.32 -2.43
N LEU A 55 -9.80 -9.41 -3.15
CA LEU A 55 -10.46 -8.43 -3.99
C LEU A 55 -11.11 -9.08 -5.24
N VAL A 56 -10.42 -10.03 -5.87
CA VAL A 56 -11.00 -10.83 -6.96
C VAL A 56 -12.19 -11.65 -6.46
N ALA A 57 -12.07 -12.28 -5.28
CA ALA A 57 -13.17 -13.02 -4.67
C ALA A 57 -14.37 -12.12 -4.36
N ALA A 58 -14.12 -10.90 -3.90
CA ALA A 58 -15.16 -9.91 -3.65
C ALA A 58 -15.90 -9.49 -4.93
N LYS A 59 -15.17 -9.24 -6.03
CA LYS A 59 -15.80 -8.96 -7.34
C LYS A 59 -16.67 -10.13 -7.79
N ALA A 60 -16.15 -11.36 -7.72
CA ALA A 60 -16.90 -12.55 -8.10
C ALA A 60 -18.17 -12.76 -7.26
N ASP A 61 -18.12 -12.52 -5.94
CA ASP A 61 -19.30 -12.57 -5.07
C ASP A 61 -20.35 -11.51 -5.47
N ILE A 62 -19.91 -10.28 -5.75
CA ILE A 62 -20.78 -9.19 -6.20
C ILE A 62 -21.45 -9.54 -7.55
N ASP A 63 -20.67 -10.01 -8.51
CA ASP A 63 -21.16 -10.36 -9.85
C ASP A 63 -22.14 -11.55 -9.81
N ALA A 64 -21.95 -12.47 -8.84
CA ALA A 64 -22.87 -13.58 -8.57
C ALA A 64 -24.14 -13.17 -7.79
N GLY A 65 -24.32 -11.89 -7.47
CA GLY A 65 -25.48 -11.39 -6.71
C GLY A 65 -25.37 -11.58 -5.19
N GLY A 66 -24.16 -11.81 -4.68
CA GLY A 66 -23.84 -11.91 -3.26
C GLY A 66 -24.27 -10.65 -2.50
N LYS A 67 -24.97 -10.86 -1.37
CA LYS A 67 -25.57 -9.74 -0.61
C LYS A 67 -24.65 -9.17 0.47
N THR A 68 -23.63 -9.93 0.87
CA THR A 68 -22.85 -9.59 2.07
C THR A 68 -22.01 -8.32 1.88
N LEU A 69 -21.52 -8.10 0.66
CA LEU A 69 -20.68 -6.95 0.32
C LEU A 69 -21.49 -5.72 -0.11
N LEU A 70 -22.81 -5.83 -0.30
CA LEU A 70 -23.63 -4.73 -0.83
C LEU A 70 -23.59 -3.45 0.03
N PRO A 71 -23.61 -3.51 1.38
CA PRO A 71 -23.42 -2.30 2.19
C PRO A 71 -22.05 -1.65 1.93
N ALA A 72 -20.98 -2.45 1.86
CA ALA A 72 -19.64 -1.97 1.58
C ALA A 72 -19.56 -1.30 0.20
N LEU A 73 -20.11 -1.97 -0.81
CA LEU A 73 -20.15 -1.49 -2.18
C LEU A 73 -20.97 -0.21 -2.30
N GLY A 74 -22.11 -0.11 -1.62
CA GLY A 74 -22.96 1.09 -1.60
C GLY A 74 -22.23 2.30 -1.02
N LYS A 75 -21.46 2.12 0.06
CA LYS A 75 -20.62 3.21 0.61
C LYS A 75 -19.53 3.61 -0.37
N LEU A 76 -18.82 2.65 -0.95
CA LEU A 76 -17.76 2.90 -1.94
C LEU A 76 -18.29 3.69 -3.14
N ARG A 77 -19.44 3.29 -3.70
CA ARG A 77 -20.11 4.01 -4.79
C ARG A 77 -20.47 5.44 -4.39
N ALA A 78 -21.08 5.63 -3.21
CA ALA A 78 -21.40 6.97 -2.72
C ALA A 78 -20.15 7.84 -2.53
N ASP A 79 -19.03 7.25 -2.11
CA ASP A 79 -17.74 7.94 -1.96
C ASP A 79 -17.18 8.32 -3.35
N ALA A 80 -17.19 7.40 -4.31
CA ALA A 80 -16.79 7.62 -5.70
C ALA A 80 -17.64 8.69 -6.41
N ASP A 81 -18.97 8.65 -6.24
CA ASP A 81 -19.90 9.64 -6.81
C ASP A 81 -19.65 11.06 -6.29
N ARG A 82 -19.16 11.20 -5.04
CA ARG A 82 -18.73 12.50 -4.51
C ARG A 82 -17.44 12.95 -5.17
N VAL A 83 -16.50 12.04 -5.44
CA VAL A 83 -15.25 12.36 -6.14
C VAL A 83 -15.51 12.81 -7.58
N LEU A 84 -16.46 12.19 -8.30
CA LEU A 84 -16.84 12.60 -9.66
C LEU A 84 -17.25 14.08 -9.77
N LYS A 85 -17.76 14.66 -8.68
CA LYS A 85 -18.23 16.06 -8.63
C LYS A 85 -17.15 17.05 -8.17
N ARG A 86 -15.97 16.58 -7.75
CA ARG A 86 -14.91 17.44 -7.24
C ARG A 86 -14.16 18.12 -8.39
N LYS A 87 -13.71 19.36 -8.14
CA LYS A 87 -12.69 20.01 -8.98
C LYS A 87 -11.43 19.15 -8.95
N VAL A 88 -10.82 18.92 -10.10
CA VAL A 88 -9.49 18.30 -10.17
C VAL A 88 -8.45 19.36 -9.81
N GLU A 89 -7.63 19.07 -8.81
CA GLU A 89 -6.56 19.93 -8.32
C GLU A 89 -5.23 19.51 -8.94
N SER A 90 -4.27 20.43 -8.94
CA SER A 90 -2.87 20.21 -9.33
C SER A 90 -1.93 20.84 -8.30
N VAL A 91 -0.65 20.52 -8.40
CA VAL A 91 0.42 21.15 -7.61
C VAL A 91 0.49 22.68 -7.84
N LEU A 92 -0.15 23.20 -8.89
CA LEU A 92 -0.17 24.64 -9.19
C LEU A 92 -1.25 25.41 -8.43
N ASP A 93 -2.21 24.72 -7.80
CA ASP A 93 -3.32 25.36 -7.06
C ASP A 93 -2.89 25.91 -5.70
N LYS A 94 -1.70 25.55 -5.18
CA LYS A 94 -1.17 26.14 -3.94
C LYS A 94 -1.00 27.65 -4.04
N THR A 95 -1.17 28.32 -2.90
CA THR A 95 -0.98 29.76 -2.78
C THR A 95 0.47 30.13 -2.54
N GLU A 96 1.19 29.31 -1.79
CA GLU A 96 2.62 29.51 -1.53
C GLU A 96 3.47 29.13 -2.74
N ILE A 97 4.58 29.84 -2.93
CA ILE A 97 5.55 29.54 -3.99
C ILE A 97 6.77 28.90 -3.33
N PRO A 98 7.22 27.71 -3.78
CA PRO A 98 8.44 27.10 -3.27
C PRO A 98 9.65 28.01 -3.47
N GLU A 99 10.69 27.86 -2.66
CA GLU A 99 11.88 28.73 -2.72
C GLU A 99 12.64 28.62 -4.07
N SER A 100 12.43 27.54 -4.83
CA SER A 100 12.92 27.43 -6.22
C SER A 100 12.35 28.49 -7.17
N GLY A 101 11.17 29.05 -6.86
CA GLY A 101 10.36 29.84 -7.77
C GLY A 101 9.55 29.01 -8.78
N ASP A 102 9.69 27.68 -8.79
CA ASP A 102 8.93 26.79 -9.68
C ASP A 102 7.69 26.25 -8.94
N LYS A 103 6.49 26.60 -9.41
CA LYS A 103 5.24 26.09 -8.83
C LYS A 103 5.03 24.60 -9.08
N HIS A 104 5.74 23.98 -10.03
CA HIS A 104 5.69 22.53 -10.25
C HIS A 104 6.35 21.73 -9.12
N ASP A 105 7.18 22.36 -8.29
CA ASP A 105 7.75 21.72 -7.11
C ASP A 105 6.69 21.53 -6.03
N TYR A 106 6.63 20.33 -5.45
CA TYR A 106 5.74 20.05 -4.32
C TYR A 106 6.22 20.79 -3.07
N LEU A 107 5.32 21.56 -2.47
CA LEU A 107 5.57 22.29 -1.22
C LEU A 107 4.55 21.87 -0.18
N SER A 108 5.04 21.54 1.00
CA SER A 108 4.20 21.44 2.18
C SER A 108 4.83 22.12 3.37
N ILE A 109 4.01 22.56 4.32
CA ILE A 109 4.48 23.14 5.57
C ILE A 109 4.39 22.08 6.67
N GLY A 110 5.41 21.99 7.52
CA GLY A 110 5.44 21.02 8.60
C GLY A 110 4.21 21.18 9.50
N PRO A 111 3.43 20.10 9.75
CA PRO A 111 2.07 20.21 10.27
C PRO A 111 1.98 20.79 11.69
N TYR A 112 3.07 20.76 12.45
CA TYR A 112 3.14 21.20 13.83
C TYR A 112 3.88 22.53 14.02
N TRP A 113 4.12 23.28 12.94
CA TRP A 113 4.82 24.56 13.00
C TRP A 113 3.82 25.70 12.88
N TRP A 114 4.00 26.71 13.73
CA TRP A 114 3.09 27.84 13.88
C TRP A 114 3.87 29.16 13.91
N PRO A 115 3.29 30.28 13.44
CA PRO A 115 3.87 31.61 13.66
C PRO A 115 4.19 31.85 15.15
N ASP A 116 5.35 32.44 15.43
CA ASP A 116 5.72 32.84 16.79
C ASP A 116 4.95 34.12 17.20
N PRO A 117 3.99 34.05 18.14
CA PRO A 117 3.23 35.23 18.56
C PRO A 117 4.08 36.30 19.25
N LYS A 118 5.34 35.99 19.60
CA LYS A 118 6.28 36.94 20.21
C LYS A 118 7.05 37.76 19.18
N LYS A 119 6.84 37.51 17.88
CA LYS A 119 7.59 38.14 16.79
C LYS A 119 6.64 38.95 15.91
N PRO A 120 6.99 40.19 15.52
CA PRO A 120 6.11 41.04 14.71
C PRO A 120 5.70 40.43 13.37
N ASP A 121 6.59 39.63 12.77
CA ASP A 121 6.39 38.91 11.51
C ASP A 121 6.02 37.43 11.71
N GLY A 122 5.93 36.97 12.96
CA GLY A 122 5.67 35.56 13.28
C GLY A 122 6.82 34.60 12.97
N LEU A 123 8.02 35.09 12.64
CA LEU A 123 9.17 34.26 12.23
C LEU A 123 10.30 34.23 13.28
N PRO A 124 11.07 33.12 13.36
CA PRO A 124 10.81 31.82 12.71
C PRO A 124 9.60 31.12 13.32
N TRP A 125 8.93 30.26 12.55
CA TRP A 125 7.85 29.45 13.10
C TRP A 125 8.36 28.54 14.25
N ILE A 126 7.49 28.27 15.21
CA ILE A 126 7.76 27.45 16.40
C ILE A 126 6.96 26.15 16.39
N ARG A 127 7.55 25.08 16.90
CA ARG A 127 6.93 23.74 16.93
C ARG A 127 5.97 23.59 18.11
N ARG A 128 4.76 23.07 17.84
CA ARG A 128 3.75 22.65 18.81
C ARG A 128 3.32 21.21 18.49
N ASP A 129 4.03 20.23 19.07
CA ASP A 129 3.84 18.81 18.72
C ASP A 129 2.39 18.34 18.94
N GLY A 130 1.84 17.61 17.98
CA GLY A 130 0.45 17.14 18.00
C GLY A 130 -0.62 18.21 17.72
N GLN A 131 -0.26 19.49 17.61
CA GLN A 131 -1.19 20.57 17.29
C GLN A 131 -1.05 20.96 15.81
N VAL A 132 -1.98 20.47 14.98
CA VAL A 132 -1.95 20.67 13.53
C VAL A 132 -2.29 22.12 13.16
N ASN A 133 -1.36 22.82 12.51
CA ASN A 133 -1.59 24.10 11.85
C ASN A 133 -2.32 23.87 10.52
N ARG A 134 -3.65 24.00 10.53
CA ARG A 134 -4.49 23.78 9.34
C ARG A 134 -4.26 24.85 8.27
N GLU A 135 -4.07 26.11 8.67
CA GLU A 135 -3.83 27.21 7.75
C GLU A 135 -2.53 27.01 6.97
N GLY A 136 -1.42 26.75 7.66
CA GLY A 136 -0.14 26.46 7.03
C GLY A 136 -0.19 25.22 6.13
N ARG A 137 -0.96 24.20 6.53
CA ARG A 137 -1.13 22.98 5.74
C ARG A 137 -1.91 23.22 4.44
N SER A 138 -2.98 24.03 4.49
CA SER A 138 -3.79 24.35 3.32
C SER A 138 -3.15 25.39 2.38
N ALA A 139 -2.08 26.06 2.82
CA ALA A 139 -1.30 26.99 2.00
C ALA A 139 -0.37 26.27 0.98
N GLY A 140 -0.02 25.01 1.25
CA GLY A 140 0.77 24.14 0.37
C GLY A 140 -0.05 23.04 -0.29
N ASP A 141 0.63 22.02 -0.78
CA ASP A 141 0.09 20.94 -1.60
C ASP A 141 -0.42 19.73 -0.79
N SER A 142 -0.07 19.60 0.50
CA SER A 142 -0.34 18.38 1.28
C SER A 142 -1.79 17.92 1.18
N ASP A 143 -2.74 18.84 1.43
CA ASP A 143 -4.16 18.49 1.45
C ASP A 143 -4.68 18.04 0.08
N ALA A 144 -4.24 18.72 -0.99
CA ALA A 144 -4.58 18.34 -2.36
C ALA A 144 -3.92 17.00 -2.73
N PHE A 145 -2.68 16.75 -2.31
CA PHE A 145 -1.95 15.52 -2.58
C PHE A 145 -2.53 14.31 -1.84
N PHE A 146 -2.97 14.47 -0.59
CA PHE A 146 -3.75 13.45 0.12
C PHE A 146 -5.09 13.17 -0.60
N ARG A 147 -5.83 14.21 -0.99
CA ARG A 147 -7.11 14.05 -1.71
C ARG A 147 -6.94 13.39 -3.07
N LEU A 148 -5.86 13.69 -3.79
CA LEU A 148 -5.50 13.07 -5.05
C LEU A 148 -5.42 11.54 -4.92
N SER A 149 -4.59 11.04 -4.00
CA SER A 149 -4.41 9.60 -3.82
C SER A 149 -5.69 8.91 -3.33
N ASP A 150 -6.39 9.52 -2.37
CA ASP A 150 -7.68 9.03 -1.89
C ASP A 150 -8.72 8.93 -3.02
N SER A 151 -8.77 9.95 -3.89
CA SER A 151 -9.67 10.00 -5.05
C SER A 151 -9.34 8.92 -6.07
N VAL A 152 -8.06 8.76 -6.44
CA VAL A 152 -7.62 7.72 -7.40
C VAL A 152 -7.92 6.33 -6.86
N TRP A 153 -7.57 6.04 -5.61
CA TRP A 153 -7.84 4.75 -4.98
C TRP A 153 -9.34 4.44 -4.90
N THR A 154 -10.14 5.40 -4.43
CA THR A 154 -11.60 5.25 -4.30
C THR A 154 -12.26 4.98 -5.64
N LEU A 155 -11.94 5.78 -6.65
CA LEU A 155 -12.48 5.63 -8.01
C LEU A 155 -12.03 4.32 -8.67
N ALA A 156 -10.75 3.96 -8.52
CA ALA A 156 -10.21 2.75 -9.12
C ALA A 156 -10.81 1.48 -8.51
N LEU A 157 -10.97 1.42 -7.17
CA LEU A 157 -11.67 0.30 -6.56
C LEU A 157 -13.13 0.27 -7.00
N ALA A 158 -13.82 1.41 -6.98
CA ALA A 158 -15.22 1.48 -7.37
C ALA A 158 -15.40 1.00 -8.82
N TRP A 159 -14.55 1.44 -9.74
CA TRP A 159 -14.53 0.95 -11.10
C TRP A 159 -14.30 -0.57 -11.15
N TYR A 160 -13.25 -1.07 -10.51
CA TYR A 160 -12.90 -2.50 -10.54
C TYR A 160 -14.06 -3.39 -10.09
N LEU A 161 -14.76 -3.01 -9.03
CA LEU A 161 -15.88 -3.78 -8.47
C LEU A 161 -17.22 -3.58 -9.17
N THR A 162 -17.36 -2.61 -10.08
CA THR A 162 -18.67 -2.26 -10.67
C THR A 162 -18.67 -2.11 -12.17
N ASP A 163 -17.50 -2.07 -12.79
CA ASP A 163 -17.25 -1.78 -14.20
C ASP A 163 -17.87 -0.44 -14.68
N HIS A 164 -18.17 0.48 -13.74
CA HIS A 164 -18.76 1.78 -14.07
C HIS A 164 -17.70 2.75 -14.63
N ALA A 165 -17.64 2.85 -15.97
CA ALA A 165 -16.62 3.57 -16.72
C ALA A 165 -16.29 5.01 -16.23
N PRO A 166 -17.26 5.87 -15.83
CA PRO A 166 -16.96 7.22 -15.34
C PRO A 166 -15.98 7.27 -14.17
N TYR A 167 -15.93 6.23 -13.32
CA TYR A 167 -14.98 6.18 -12.22
C TYR A 167 -13.52 6.06 -12.73
N ALA A 168 -13.25 5.17 -13.69
CA ALA A 168 -11.93 5.04 -14.27
C ALA A 168 -11.50 6.28 -15.08
N GLU A 169 -12.43 6.87 -15.84
CA GLU A 169 -12.19 8.11 -16.60
C GLU A 169 -11.74 9.25 -15.69
N GLN A 170 -12.44 9.44 -14.57
CA GLN A 170 -12.09 10.48 -13.60
C GLN A 170 -10.76 10.17 -12.89
N ALA A 171 -10.48 8.91 -12.54
CA ALA A 171 -9.22 8.52 -11.92
C ALA A 171 -8.02 8.78 -12.85
N ALA A 172 -8.16 8.43 -14.13
CA ALA A 172 -7.16 8.69 -15.16
C ALA A 172 -6.95 10.21 -15.36
N LYS A 173 -8.04 10.99 -15.45
CA LYS A 173 -7.98 12.46 -15.59
C LYS A 173 -7.25 13.12 -14.42
N ILE A 174 -7.60 12.75 -13.19
CA ILE A 174 -6.97 13.27 -11.97
C ILE A 174 -5.46 12.99 -11.99
N THR A 175 -5.08 11.75 -12.35
CA THR A 175 -3.67 11.33 -12.41
C THR A 175 -2.90 12.08 -13.51
N ARG A 176 -3.48 12.25 -14.70
CA ARG A 176 -2.85 13.00 -15.80
C ARG A 176 -2.55 14.44 -15.39
N ILE A 177 -3.52 15.13 -14.80
CA ILE A 177 -3.36 16.52 -14.38
C ILE A 177 -2.25 16.64 -13.33
N TRP A 178 -2.19 15.73 -12.35
CA TRP A 178 -1.19 15.86 -11.29
C TRP A 178 0.22 15.45 -11.72
N PHE A 179 0.39 14.45 -12.59
CA PHE A 179 1.71 13.83 -12.82
C PHE A 179 2.23 13.92 -14.25
N LEU A 180 1.35 14.02 -15.25
CA LEU A 180 1.72 13.76 -16.65
C LEU A 180 1.63 15.02 -17.52
N ASP A 181 0.57 15.80 -17.36
CA ASP A 181 0.34 17.01 -18.15
C ASP A 181 1.45 18.05 -17.87
N PRO A 182 2.27 18.42 -18.87
CA PRO A 182 3.35 19.38 -18.68
C PRO A 182 2.90 20.73 -18.11
N GLY A 183 1.65 21.14 -18.36
CA GLY A 183 1.08 22.39 -17.89
C GLY A 183 0.70 22.39 -16.40
N THR A 184 0.63 21.22 -15.75
CA THR A 184 0.16 21.10 -14.36
C THR A 184 0.93 20.11 -13.49
N ARG A 185 1.82 19.30 -14.07
CA ARG A 185 2.47 18.18 -13.40
C ARG A 185 3.34 18.58 -12.21
N MET A 186 3.38 17.74 -11.19
CA MET A 186 4.34 17.79 -10.10
C MET A 186 5.71 17.29 -10.57
N ASN A 187 6.79 18.02 -10.22
CA ASN A 187 8.16 17.53 -10.37
C ASN A 187 8.39 16.29 -9.48
N PRO A 188 9.13 15.26 -9.94
CA PRO A 188 9.24 13.98 -9.25
C PRO A 188 10.21 14.02 -8.07
N ASP A 189 10.01 14.95 -7.13
CA ASP A 189 10.80 15.12 -5.91
C ASP A 189 9.99 15.81 -4.81
N LEU A 190 10.51 15.73 -3.58
CA LEU A 190 9.93 16.33 -2.37
C LEU A 190 10.96 17.26 -1.69
N GLU A 191 11.76 18.00 -2.47
CA GLU A 191 12.82 18.86 -1.92
C GLU A 191 12.26 19.93 -0.95
N TYR A 192 11.04 20.40 -1.20
CA TYR A 192 10.35 21.43 -0.42
C TYR A 192 9.24 20.88 0.49
N ALA A 193 9.25 19.57 0.76
CA ALA A 193 8.27 18.95 1.66
C ALA A 193 8.52 19.33 3.13
N GLN A 194 7.44 19.63 3.84
CA GLN A 194 7.39 20.04 5.24
C GLN A 194 8.38 21.16 5.60
N ALA A 195 8.48 22.16 4.75
CA ALA A 195 9.15 23.42 5.02
C ALA A 195 8.70 24.04 6.35
N VAL A 196 9.57 24.86 6.92
CA VAL A 196 9.33 25.61 8.16
C VAL A 196 9.70 27.06 7.87
N PRO A 197 8.71 27.96 7.74
CA PRO A 197 8.97 29.36 7.46
C PRO A 197 9.97 29.98 8.45
N GLY A 198 11.00 30.63 7.90
CA GLY A 198 12.11 31.21 8.65
C GLY A 198 13.17 30.23 9.17
N VAL A 199 13.07 28.93 8.86
CA VAL A 199 14.01 27.90 9.36
C VAL A 199 14.53 26.98 8.26
N SER A 200 13.65 26.46 7.40
CA SER A 200 14.01 25.42 6.44
C SER A 200 13.06 25.41 5.25
N LYS A 201 13.61 25.31 4.05
CA LYS A 201 12.86 25.22 2.78
C LYS A 201 12.15 23.88 2.56
N GLY A 202 12.54 22.85 3.31
CA GLY A 202 12.09 21.48 3.16
C GLY A 202 12.94 20.55 4.01
N ARG A 203 12.37 19.43 4.44
CA ARG A 203 12.96 18.55 5.46
C ARG A 203 12.84 17.08 5.09
N ASP A 204 13.75 16.29 5.64
CA ASP A 204 13.79 14.84 5.49
C ASP A 204 12.48 14.17 5.94
N ILE A 205 11.94 14.58 7.09
CA ILE A 205 10.67 14.04 7.58
C ILE A 205 9.46 14.38 6.69
N GLY A 206 9.63 15.27 5.70
CA GLY A 206 8.63 15.58 4.68
C GLY A 206 8.41 14.44 3.68
N ILE A 207 9.35 13.50 3.56
CA ILE A 207 9.19 12.29 2.73
C ILE A 207 7.98 11.44 3.16
N ILE A 208 7.49 11.60 4.40
CA ILE A 208 6.28 10.91 4.84
C ILE A 208 5.03 11.33 4.05
N ASP A 209 5.01 12.52 3.45
CA ASP A 209 3.87 13.04 2.68
C ASP A 209 3.57 12.17 1.45
N SER A 210 4.59 11.54 0.86
CA SER A 210 4.48 10.69 -0.33
C SER A 210 4.18 9.21 -0.05
N VAL A 211 4.00 8.81 1.22
CA VAL A 211 3.49 7.47 1.59
C VAL A 211 2.17 7.15 0.88
N ILE A 212 1.35 8.17 0.62
CA ILE A 212 0.08 8.04 -0.11
C ILE A 212 0.24 7.51 -1.54
N LEU A 213 1.42 7.63 -2.15
CA LEU A 213 1.67 7.12 -3.50
C LEU A 213 1.62 5.58 -3.56
N ILE A 214 1.73 4.90 -2.41
CA ILE A 214 1.58 3.45 -2.33
C ILE A 214 0.18 3.03 -2.77
N ASN A 215 -0.86 3.59 -2.15
CA ASN A 215 -2.24 3.32 -2.54
C ASN A 215 -2.56 3.87 -3.94
N LEU A 216 -1.97 5.00 -4.33
CA LEU A 216 -2.16 5.56 -5.67
C LEU A 216 -1.70 4.57 -6.74
N THR A 217 -0.48 4.02 -6.61
CA THR A 217 0.07 3.09 -7.61
C THR A 217 -0.68 1.76 -7.66
N ASP A 218 -1.08 1.20 -6.51
CA ASP A 218 -1.95 0.02 -6.47
C ASP A 218 -3.34 0.32 -7.08
N GLY A 219 -3.90 1.52 -6.85
CA GLY A 219 -5.14 1.97 -7.49
C GLY A 219 -5.02 2.04 -9.00
N LEU A 220 -3.92 2.61 -9.53
CA LEU A 220 -3.66 2.63 -10.98
C LEU A 220 -3.50 1.21 -11.56
N ALA A 221 -2.92 0.28 -10.80
CA ALA A 221 -2.82 -1.12 -11.22
C ALA A 221 -4.19 -1.79 -11.39
N LEU A 222 -5.22 -1.36 -10.64
CA LEU A 222 -6.59 -1.81 -10.89
C LEU A 222 -7.08 -1.37 -12.26
N LEU A 223 -6.72 -0.16 -12.70
CA LEU A 223 -7.20 0.42 -13.96
C LEU A 223 -6.53 -0.16 -15.23
N GLU A 224 -5.57 -1.08 -15.13
CA GLU A 224 -4.79 -1.58 -16.28
C GLU A 224 -5.64 -2.15 -17.42
N ASN A 225 -6.84 -2.66 -17.13
CA ASN A 225 -7.78 -3.19 -18.13
C ASN A 225 -8.87 -2.18 -18.55
N SER A 226 -8.80 -0.94 -18.07
CA SER A 226 -9.73 0.13 -18.44
C SER A 226 -9.29 0.82 -19.73
N ALA A 227 -10.23 1.07 -20.64
CA ALA A 227 -9.97 1.90 -21.82
C ALA A 227 -9.58 3.35 -21.46
N ALA A 228 -9.93 3.82 -20.26
CA ALA A 228 -9.60 5.16 -19.78
C ALA A 228 -8.14 5.32 -19.35
N TRP A 229 -7.44 4.22 -19.04
CA TRP A 229 -6.05 4.21 -18.60
C TRP A 229 -5.17 3.61 -19.69
N THR A 230 -4.55 4.49 -20.48
CA THR A 230 -3.83 4.06 -21.69
C THR A 230 -2.44 3.54 -21.37
N ALA A 231 -1.83 2.86 -22.34
CA ALA A 231 -0.42 2.47 -22.25
C ALA A 231 0.51 3.68 -22.06
N GLU A 232 0.21 4.81 -22.70
CA GLU A 232 0.97 6.05 -22.54
C GLU A 232 0.88 6.60 -21.12
N ASP A 233 -0.31 6.58 -20.51
CA ASP A 233 -0.49 7.03 -19.12
C ASP A 233 0.30 6.14 -18.14
N ARG A 234 0.22 4.82 -18.32
CA ARG A 234 0.97 3.86 -17.52
C ARG A 234 2.47 4.09 -17.65
N ASP A 235 2.97 4.21 -18.86
CA ASP A 235 4.41 4.38 -19.12
C ASP A 235 4.90 5.74 -18.59
N GLY A 236 4.08 6.80 -18.72
CA GLY A 236 4.32 8.11 -18.13
C GLY A 236 4.40 8.08 -16.60
N MET A 237 3.48 7.37 -15.95
CA MET A 237 3.50 7.19 -14.49
C MET A 237 4.68 6.35 -14.04
N HIS A 238 5.02 5.26 -14.74
CA HIS A 238 6.20 4.46 -14.43
C HIS A 238 7.48 5.28 -14.55
N ALA A 239 7.56 6.18 -15.54
CA ALA A 239 8.68 7.09 -15.69
C ALA A 239 8.73 8.13 -14.55
N TRP A 240 7.59 8.69 -14.13
CA TRP A 240 7.53 9.61 -12.99
C TRP A 240 7.96 8.92 -11.68
N VAL A 241 7.41 7.74 -11.39
CA VAL A 241 7.75 6.93 -10.21
C VAL A 241 9.22 6.52 -10.22
N SER A 242 9.76 6.16 -11.39
CA SER A 242 11.19 5.84 -11.53
C SER A 242 12.08 7.03 -11.18
N ARG A 243 11.77 8.23 -11.69
CA ARG A 243 12.52 9.45 -11.38
C ARG A 243 12.41 9.82 -9.90
N TYR A 244 11.22 9.70 -9.32
CA TYR A 244 11.02 9.96 -7.90
C TYR A 244 11.80 8.97 -7.02
N LEU A 245 11.80 7.69 -7.38
CA LEU A 245 12.60 6.68 -6.67
C LEU A 245 14.10 6.96 -6.76
N ASP A 246 14.60 7.37 -7.94
CA ASP A 246 16.01 7.77 -8.10
C ASP A 246 16.36 8.98 -7.23
N TRP A 247 15.49 9.99 -7.18
CA TRP A 247 15.65 11.13 -6.27
C TRP A 247 15.58 10.70 -4.80
N LEU A 248 14.64 9.84 -4.42
CA LEU A 248 14.48 9.36 -3.04
C LEU A 248 15.74 8.66 -2.53
N LEU A 249 16.36 7.83 -3.36
CA LEU A 249 17.58 7.08 -3.01
C LEU A 249 18.84 7.97 -2.97
N SER A 250 18.87 9.05 -3.75
CA SER A 250 20.08 9.86 -3.99
C SER A 250 20.05 11.28 -3.40
N SER A 251 18.89 11.76 -2.94
CA SER A 251 18.76 13.08 -2.33
C SER A 251 19.28 13.11 -0.89
N LYS A 252 19.58 14.32 -0.41
CA LYS A 252 19.94 14.55 1.00
C LYS A 252 18.76 14.19 1.93
N ASN A 253 17.56 14.64 1.59
CA ASN A 253 16.35 14.42 2.38
C ASN A 253 15.99 12.93 2.44
N GLY A 254 16.00 12.23 1.31
CA GLY A 254 15.72 10.79 1.27
C GLY A 254 16.72 9.96 2.07
N ARG A 255 18.03 10.21 1.94
CA ARG A 255 19.05 9.52 2.77
C ARG A 255 18.96 9.83 4.26
N SER A 256 18.44 11.00 4.63
CA SER A 256 18.24 11.35 6.04
C SER A 256 17.00 10.66 6.59
N GLU A 257 15.91 10.63 5.83
CA GLU A 257 14.67 9.92 6.19
C GLU A 257 14.92 8.41 6.36
N GLN A 258 15.71 7.81 5.46
CA GLN A 258 16.13 6.41 5.57
C GLN A 258 16.74 6.08 6.95
N LYS A 259 17.47 7.02 7.55
CA LYS A 259 18.15 6.82 8.84
C LYS A 259 17.24 7.00 10.04
N GLN A 260 16.00 7.45 9.84
CA GLN A 260 15.03 7.55 10.92
C GLN A 260 14.78 6.17 11.53
N LEU A 261 14.64 6.16 12.84
CA LEU A 261 14.61 4.93 13.64
C LEU A 261 13.21 4.64 14.20
N ASN A 262 12.23 5.47 13.88
CA ASN A 262 10.81 5.31 14.17
C ASN A 262 10.06 4.98 12.87
N ASN A 263 8.73 5.13 12.88
CA ASN A 263 7.85 4.93 11.74
C ASN A 263 8.31 5.57 10.41
N HIS A 264 9.02 6.71 10.43
CA HIS A 264 9.53 7.34 9.21
C HIS A 264 10.48 6.44 8.43
N GLY A 265 11.40 5.75 9.11
CA GLY A 265 12.35 4.85 8.45
C GLY A 265 11.67 3.61 7.88
N THR A 266 10.63 3.11 8.54
CA THR A 266 9.84 1.98 8.04
C THR A 266 9.02 2.38 6.81
N TRP A 267 8.39 3.56 6.84
CA TRP A 267 7.66 4.10 5.70
C TRP A 267 8.57 4.45 4.52
N TYR A 268 9.79 4.91 4.77
CA TYR A 268 10.80 5.08 3.73
C TYR A 268 11.06 3.76 2.99
N ASP A 269 11.38 2.68 3.73
CA ASP A 269 11.64 1.37 3.11
C ASP A 269 10.40 0.85 2.37
N THR A 270 9.19 1.05 2.92
CA THR A 270 7.92 0.66 2.30
C THR A 270 7.69 1.37 0.96
N GLN A 271 8.00 2.67 0.90
CA GLN A 271 7.96 3.46 -0.33
C GLN A 271 8.97 2.95 -1.37
N VAL A 272 10.23 2.75 -0.97
CA VAL A 272 11.28 2.24 -1.86
C VAL A 272 10.87 0.89 -2.46
N VAL A 273 10.36 -0.03 -1.64
CA VAL A 273 9.93 -1.35 -2.10
C VAL A 273 8.74 -1.23 -3.06
N GLN A 274 7.71 -0.43 -2.73
CA GLN A 274 6.57 -0.21 -3.62
C GLN A 274 7.01 0.28 -5.00
N PHE A 275 7.79 1.37 -5.04
CA PHE A 275 8.17 1.99 -6.31
C PHE A 275 9.15 1.12 -7.08
N ALA A 276 10.01 0.35 -6.40
CA ALA A 276 10.85 -0.63 -7.04
C ALA A 276 10.03 -1.76 -7.69
N LEU A 277 8.98 -2.26 -7.03
CA LEU A 277 8.08 -3.27 -7.60
C LEU A 277 7.31 -2.73 -8.81
N VAL A 278 6.69 -1.55 -8.68
CA VAL A 278 5.95 -0.87 -9.76
C VAL A 278 6.81 -0.64 -11.00
N THR A 279 8.09 -0.29 -10.80
CA THR A 279 9.03 0.01 -11.90
C THR A 279 9.88 -1.20 -12.32
N GLY A 280 9.58 -2.40 -11.81
CA GLY A 280 10.28 -3.63 -12.19
C GLY A 280 11.70 -3.81 -11.63
N ARG A 281 12.14 -2.95 -10.71
CA ARG A 281 13.44 -2.98 -10.03
C ARG A 281 13.45 -3.99 -8.87
N THR A 282 13.08 -5.25 -9.15
CA THR A 282 12.83 -6.29 -8.13
C THR A 282 14.03 -6.61 -7.23
N ARG A 283 15.27 -6.46 -7.73
CA ARG A 283 16.48 -6.61 -6.91
C ARG A 283 16.55 -5.57 -5.79
N LEU A 284 16.25 -4.30 -6.09
CA LEU A 284 16.23 -3.23 -5.10
C LEU A 284 15.15 -3.50 -4.04
N ALA A 285 13.96 -3.93 -4.47
CA ALA A 285 12.88 -4.33 -3.56
C ALA A 285 13.35 -5.44 -2.60
N ARG A 286 13.92 -6.52 -3.16
CA ARG A 286 14.42 -7.67 -2.38
C ARG A 286 15.51 -7.26 -1.38
N ASP A 287 16.50 -6.49 -1.81
CA ASP A 287 17.61 -6.05 -0.95
C ASP A 287 17.13 -5.13 0.18
N THR A 288 16.13 -4.29 -0.09
CA THR A 288 15.52 -3.39 0.91
C THR A 288 14.74 -4.20 1.95
N LEU A 289 13.92 -5.16 1.51
CA LEU A 289 13.15 -6.04 2.39
C LEU A 289 14.04 -6.89 3.30
N LEU A 290 15.14 -7.46 2.79
CA LEU A 290 16.08 -8.23 3.61
C LEU A 290 16.69 -7.37 4.72
N LYS A 291 17.07 -6.12 4.42
CA LYS A 291 17.60 -5.17 5.41
C LYS A 291 16.52 -4.74 6.41
N ALA A 292 15.28 -4.54 5.96
CA ALA A 292 14.20 -4.05 6.81
C ALA A 292 13.80 -5.05 7.91
N ARG A 293 14.01 -6.36 7.71
CA ARG A 293 13.78 -7.39 8.76
C ARG A 293 14.56 -7.09 10.04
N SER A 294 15.85 -6.76 9.94
CA SER A 294 16.65 -6.40 11.11
C SER A 294 16.50 -4.92 11.47
N ALA A 295 16.65 -4.02 10.49
CA ALA A 295 16.72 -2.58 10.73
C ALA A 295 15.39 -1.94 11.14
N ARG A 296 14.25 -2.55 10.78
CA ARG A 296 12.90 -2.06 11.11
C ARG A 296 12.20 -3.02 12.04
N LEU A 297 11.93 -4.25 11.59
CA LEU A 297 11.06 -5.17 12.33
C LEU A 297 11.66 -5.56 13.68
N LEU A 298 12.89 -6.09 13.73
CA LEU A 298 13.54 -6.43 15.00
C LEU A 298 13.94 -5.20 15.83
N ALA A 299 14.47 -4.16 15.19
CA ALA A 299 14.98 -2.99 15.91
C ALA A 299 13.88 -2.11 16.51
N GLN A 300 12.67 -2.10 15.95
CA GLN A 300 11.59 -1.22 16.39
C GLN A 300 10.49 -1.93 17.19
N VAL A 301 10.37 -3.26 17.07
CA VAL A 301 9.33 -4.04 17.77
C VAL A 301 9.97 -4.93 18.84
N LEU A 302 9.65 -4.66 20.10
CA LEU A 302 10.07 -5.48 21.24
C LEU A 302 9.43 -6.88 21.22
N PRO A 303 9.96 -7.86 21.99
CA PRO A 303 9.41 -9.21 22.01
C PRO A 303 7.94 -9.28 22.45
N ASP A 304 7.49 -8.28 23.22
CA ASP A 304 6.10 -8.12 23.67
C ASP A 304 5.23 -7.28 22.72
N GLY A 305 5.78 -6.84 21.58
CA GLY A 305 5.07 -6.06 20.57
C GLY A 305 5.11 -4.55 20.75
N ARG A 306 5.66 -4.04 21.87
CA ARG A 306 5.79 -2.59 22.07
C ARG A 306 6.73 -1.97 21.05
N GLN A 307 6.38 -0.75 20.65
CA GLN A 307 7.15 0.07 19.70
C GLN A 307 7.57 1.36 20.41
N LEU A 308 8.70 1.34 21.13
CA LEU A 308 9.02 2.35 22.16
C LEU A 308 9.04 3.80 21.63
N ARG A 309 9.55 4.02 20.42
CA ARG A 309 9.62 5.36 19.81
C ARG A 309 8.25 5.91 19.43
N GLU A 310 7.32 5.02 19.10
CA GLU A 310 5.94 5.39 18.79
C GLU A 310 5.16 5.65 20.08
N LEU A 311 5.43 4.86 21.12
CA LEU A 311 4.83 5.03 22.45
C LEU A 311 5.26 6.33 23.16
N ASP A 312 6.40 6.91 22.79
CA ASP A 312 6.83 8.21 23.31
C ASP A 312 6.19 9.40 22.58
N ARG A 313 5.34 9.18 21.58
CA ARG A 313 4.67 10.28 20.87
C ARG A 313 3.45 10.80 21.62
N THR A 314 2.97 11.98 21.22
CA THR A 314 1.75 12.59 21.76
C THR A 314 0.49 11.75 21.50
N SER A 315 0.52 10.91 20.46
CA SER A 315 -0.53 9.93 20.14
C SER A 315 0.06 8.51 19.98
N PRO A 316 0.38 7.82 21.10
CA PRO A 316 1.04 6.50 21.11
C PRO A 316 0.40 5.40 20.24
N LEU A 317 -0.91 5.22 20.34
CA LEU A 317 -1.65 4.20 19.60
C LEU A 317 -1.73 4.52 18.11
N HIS A 318 -1.94 5.80 17.76
CA HIS A 318 -1.90 6.22 16.36
C HIS A 318 -0.56 5.86 15.72
N TYR A 319 0.56 6.25 16.34
CA TYR A 319 1.89 6.00 15.77
C TYR A 319 2.25 4.51 15.78
N SER A 320 1.83 3.75 16.80
CA SER A 320 2.05 2.31 16.87
C SER A 320 1.28 1.56 15.77
N ALA A 321 0.00 1.93 15.53
CA ALA A 321 -0.78 1.41 14.42
C ALA A 321 -0.22 1.86 13.07
N TYR A 322 0.24 3.10 12.97
CA TYR A 322 0.81 3.66 11.74
C TYR A 322 2.10 2.94 11.32
N ASN A 323 2.98 2.59 12.26
CA ASN A 323 4.18 1.82 11.98
C ASN A 323 3.88 0.34 11.75
N ALA A 324 2.97 -0.26 12.53
CA ALA A 324 2.51 -1.63 12.30
C ALA A 324 1.93 -1.81 10.90
N ARG A 325 1.24 -0.79 10.37
CA ARG A 325 0.79 -0.75 8.97
C ARG A 325 1.93 -0.84 7.98
N ALA A 326 2.98 -0.03 8.16
CA ALA A 326 4.16 -0.06 7.28
C ALA A 326 4.83 -1.45 7.28
N LEU A 327 5.01 -2.05 8.46
CA LEU A 327 5.58 -3.39 8.61
C LEU A 327 4.71 -4.46 7.94
N LEU A 328 3.39 -4.37 8.08
CA LEU A 328 2.44 -5.28 7.43
C LEU A 328 2.48 -5.13 5.90
N THR A 329 2.56 -3.89 5.40
CA THR A 329 2.72 -3.61 3.96
C THR A 329 4.02 -4.20 3.41
N LEU A 330 5.15 -4.05 4.11
CA LEU A 330 6.41 -4.69 3.72
C LEU A 330 6.29 -6.22 3.65
N ALA A 331 5.55 -6.84 4.59
CA ALA A 331 5.30 -8.28 4.58
C ALA A 331 4.48 -8.74 3.36
N PHE A 332 3.48 -7.96 2.93
CA PHE A 332 2.77 -8.22 1.67
C PHE A 332 3.70 -8.05 0.46
N GLN A 333 4.44 -6.94 0.39
CA GLN A 333 5.38 -6.66 -0.69
C GLN A 333 6.46 -7.74 -0.83
N ALA A 334 6.87 -8.35 0.29
CA ALA A 334 7.86 -9.44 0.32
C ALA A 334 7.46 -10.65 -0.51
N THR A 335 6.15 -10.91 -0.65
CA THR A 335 5.65 -12.05 -1.44
C THR A 335 6.02 -11.94 -2.92
N HIS A 336 6.07 -10.71 -3.46
CA HIS A 336 6.35 -10.44 -4.88
C HIS A 336 7.81 -10.65 -5.29
N VAL A 337 8.70 -10.86 -4.32
CA VAL A 337 10.13 -11.14 -4.56
C VAL A 337 10.59 -12.41 -3.87
N GLY A 338 9.66 -13.31 -3.53
CA GLY A 338 9.97 -14.61 -2.93
C GLY A 338 10.54 -14.52 -1.52
N LEU A 339 10.16 -13.50 -0.75
CA LEU A 339 10.52 -13.32 0.67
C LEU A 339 9.32 -13.45 1.62
N GLY A 340 8.13 -13.77 1.11
CA GLY A 340 6.89 -13.84 1.89
C GLY A 340 7.04 -14.63 3.20
N PRO A 341 7.40 -15.94 3.17
CA PRO A 341 7.50 -16.77 4.37
C PRO A 341 8.42 -16.19 5.47
N GLU A 342 9.47 -15.47 5.06
CA GLU A 342 10.48 -14.90 5.96
C GLU A 342 9.99 -13.69 6.77
N TRP A 343 8.91 -13.04 6.32
CA TRP A 343 8.29 -11.90 7.00
C TRP A 343 7.17 -12.30 7.98
N TRP A 344 6.61 -13.50 7.80
CA TRP A 344 5.50 -14.01 8.63
C TRP A 344 5.96 -14.98 9.73
N THR A 345 7.26 -15.23 9.84
CA THR A 345 7.87 -16.19 10.77
C THR A 345 8.77 -15.50 11.80
N SER A 346 9.05 -16.20 12.90
CA SER A 346 10.00 -15.72 13.92
C SER A 346 11.40 -15.59 13.32
N LEU A 347 12.12 -14.54 13.74
CA LEU A 347 13.45 -14.20 13.24
C LEU A 347 14.56 -14.62 14.21
N GLU A 348 14.23 -14.71 15.50
CA GLU A 348 15.18 -15.05 16.56
C GLU A 348 14.77 -16.35 17.26
N SER A 349 15.77 -17.11 17.72
CA SER A 349 15.53 -18.31 18.53
C SER A 349 14.89 -17.92 19.86
N GLY A 350 13.88 -18.68 20.30
CA GLY A 350 13.17 -18.43 21.56
C GLY A 350 12.01 -17.43 21.48
N GLU A 351 11.74 -16.85 20.30
CA GLU A 351 10.54 -16.04 20.10
C GLU A 351 9.27 -16.88 20.20
N THR A 352 8.31 -16.40 21.00
CA THR A 352 7.01 -17.08 21.18
C THR A 352 6.07 -16.86 19.99
N ALA A 353 6.27 -15.79 19.22
CA ALA A 353 5.59 -15.53 17.95
C ALA A 353 6.39 -14.51 17.11
N PRO A 354 6.11 -14.38 15.79
CA PRO A 354 6.75 -13.38 14.93
C PRO A 354 6.56 -11.94 15.45
N ARG A 355 7.57 -11.08 15.30
CA ARG A 355 7.47 -9.67 15.75
C ARG A 355 6.33 -8.90 15.12
N LEU A 356 6.03 -9.16 13.85
CA LEU A 356 4.92 -8.50 13.17
C LEU A 356 3.59 -8.84 13.87
N ARG A 357 3.37 -10.12 14.18
CA ARG A 357 2.22 -10.57 14.97
C ARG A 357 2.19 -9.89 16.34
N LYS A 358 3.32 -9.82 17.04
CA LYS A 358 3.41 -9.18 18.36
C LYS A 358 3.02 -7.71 18.33
N ALA A 359 3.47 -6.96 17.31
CA ALA A 359 3.06 -5.56 17.14
C ALA A 359 1.54 -5.41 16.99
N LEU A 360 0.89 -6.30 16.25
CA LEU A 360 -0.56 -6.33 16.06
C LEU A 360 -1.30 -6.76 17.34
N GLU A 361 -0.82 -7.81 18.02
CA GLU A 361 -1.34 -8.27 19.31
C GLU A 361 -1.31 -7.14 20.35
N PHE A 362 -0.22 -6.38 20.41
CA PHE A 362 -0.05 -5.28 21.36
C PHE A 362 -1.11 -4.17 21.19
N ILE A 363 -1.42 -3.78 19.96
CA ILE A 363 -2.42 -2.72 19.68
C ILE A 363 -3.86 -3.25 19.65
N SER A 364 -4.05 -4.57 19.47
CA SER A 364 -5.39 -5.17 19.28
C SER A 364 -6.43 -4.87 20.36
N PRO A 365 -6.11 -4.79 21.68
CA PRO A 365 -7.14 -4.52 22.69
C PRO A 365 -7.83 -3.17 22.47
N TYR A 366 -7.09 -2.18 21.95
CA TYR A 366 -7.58 -0.83 21.73
C TYR A 366 -8.41 -0.69 20.44
N ALA A 367 -8.62 -1.79 19.69
CA ALA A 367 -9.65 -1.87 18.67
C ALA A 367 -11.06 -1.78 19.28
N SER A 368 -11.22 -2.13 20.56
CA SER A 368 -12.50 -2.08 21.27
C SER A 368 -12.72 -0.69 21.87
N PRO A 369 -13.93 -0.11 21.79
CA PRO A 369 -14.25 1.13 22.50
C PRO A 369 -14.31 0.95 24.03
N GLN A 370 -14.40 -0.29 24.51
CA GLN A 370 -14.44 -0.61 25.94
C GLN A 370 -13.06 -0.59 26.60
N VAL A 371 -11.98 -0.61 25.80
CA VAL A 371 -10.60 -0.58 26.30
C VAL A 371 -10.02 0.80 26.06
N HIS A 372 -9.67 1.48 27.15
CA HIS A 372 -9.12 2.82 27.09
C HIS A 372 -7.59 2.78 27.16
N TRP A 373 -6.94 3.65 26.39
CA TRP A 373 -5.51 3.86 26.52
C TRP A 373 -5.21 4.62 27.82
N VAL A 374 -4.35 4.06 28.66
CA VAL A 374 -3.83 4.72 29.85
C VAL A 374 -2.31 4.77 29.72
N SER A 375 -1.80 5.96 29.41
CA SER A 375 -0.35 6.12 29.28
C SER A 375 0.34 6.22 30.63
N SER A 376 1.47 5.51 30.76
CA SER A 376 2.38 5.67 31.89
C SER A 376 3.06 7.04 31.94
N ASN A 377 3.10 7.78 30.82
CA ASN A 377 3.70 9.12 30.73
C ASN A 377 2.66 10.24 30.51
N GLY A 378 1.36 9.95 30.66
CA GLY A 378 0.27 10.92 30.51
C GLY A 378 -0.05 11.37 29.08
N LYS A 379 0.60 10.81 28.04
CA LYS A 379 0.32 11.15 26.62
C LYS A 379 -0.86 10.37 26.05
N GLY A 380 -1.59 10.99 25.10
CA GLY A 380 -2.42 10.26 24.14
C GLY A 380 -3.90 10.09 24.46
N ASP A 381 -4.39 10.47 25.64
CA ASP A 381 -5.82 10.37 25.99
C ASP A 381 -6.45 9.01 25.56
N ASN A 382 -7.75 8.95 25.20
CA ASN A 382 -8.40 7.70 24.76
C ASN A 382 -8.13 7.32 23.27
N GLN A 383 -7.61 8.24 22.46
CA GLN A 383 -7.12 7.96 21.11
C GLN A 383 -8.09 7.22 20.17
N GLU A 384 -9.36 7.60 20.19
CA GLU A 384 -10.43 6.90 19.46
C GLU A 384 -10.18 6.76 17.96
N ASN A 385 -9.49 7.73 17.36
CA ASN A 385 -9.11 7.73 15.95
C ASN A 385 -8.15 6.58 15.56
N ALA A 386 -7.52 5.90 16.53
CA ALA A 386 -6.68 4.73 16.27
C ALA A 386 -7.49 3.44 16.08
N ARG A 387 -8.75 3.39 16.53
CA ARG A 387 -9.57 2.16 16.56
C ARG A 387 -9.78 1.56 15.17
N ALA A 388 -10.27 2.36 14.21
CA ALA A 388 -10.55 1.90 12.86
C ALA A 388 -9.27 1.44 12.12
N PRO A 389 -8.14 2.19 12.17
CA PRO A 389 -6.87 1.70 11.67
C PRO A 389 -6.42 0.36 12.28
N ILE A 390 -6.57 0.18 13.59
CA ILE A 390 -6.21 -1.09 14.25
C ILE A 390 -7.06 -2.24 13.71
N ARG A 391 -8.38 -2.07 13.63
CA ARG A 391 -9.28 -3.10 13.07
C ARG A 391 -8.92 -3.44 11.63
N GLN A 392 -8.56 -2.44 10.83
CA GLN A 392 -8.14 -2.65 9.45
C GLN A 392 -6.89 -3.51 9.35
N LEU A 393 -5.91 -3.28 10.22
CA LEU A 393 -4.68 -4.08 10.28
C LEU A 393 -4.95 -5.52 10.69
N LEU A 394 -5.81 -5.72 11.70
CA LEU A 394 -6.17 -7.05 12.17
C LEU A 394 -6.86 -7.83 11.06
N GLY A 395 -7.81 -7.21 10.37
CA GLY A 395 -8.46 -7.80 9.20
C GLY A 395 -7.46 -8.14 8.10
N LEU A 396 -6.58 -7.22 7.69
CA LEU A 396 -5.57 -7.51 6.66
C LEU A 396 -4.67 -8.68 7.05
N ALA A 397 -4.27 -8.74 8.31
CA ALA A 397 -3.40 -9.80 8.80
C ALA A 397 -4.08 -11.18 8.84
N THR A 398 -5.41 -11.29 8.81
CA THR A 398 -6.10 -12.59 8.73
C THR A 398 -5.87 -13.31 7.40
N ALA A 399 -5.42 -12.61 6.36
CA ALA A 399 -4.98 -13.23 5.11
C ALA A 399 -3.79 -14.21 5.32
N HIS A 400 -3.04 -14.04 6.41
CA HIS A 400 -1.90 -14.91 6.76
C HIS A 400 -2.06 -15.59 8.13
N TYR A 401 -2.46 -14.84 9.17
CA TYR A 401 -2.66 -15.39 10.52
C TYR A 401 -4.07 -15.96 10.65
N THR A 402 -4.21 -17.24 10.35
CA THR A 402 -5.50 -17.95 10.27
C THR A 402 -5.86 -18.75 11.53
N ASP A 403 -5.00 -18.77 12.55
CA ASP A 403 -5.29 -19.50 13.78
C ASP A 403 -6.40 -18.83 14.61
N ALA A 404 -7.10 -19.64 15.40
CA ALA A 404 -8.24 -19.20 16.19
C ALA A 404 -7.90 -18.10 17.21
N SER A 405 -6.65 -18.04 17.69
CA SER A 405 -6.26 -17.01 18.65
C SER A 405 -6.12 -15.64 17.99
N PHE A 406 -5.60 -15.58 16.75
CA PHE A 406 -5.52 -14.33 15.99
C PHE A 406 -6.88 -13.88 15.46
N ARG A 407 -7.74 -14.79 14.97
CA ARG A 407 -9.10 -14.45 14.51
C ARG A 407 -9.95 -13.78 15.60
N LYS A 408 -9.78 -14.18 16.86
CA LYS A 408 -10.45 -13.54 18.01
C LYS A 408 -10.07 -12.07 18.19
N LEU A 409 -8.92 -11.64 17.67
CA LEU A 409 -8.50 -10.24 17.72
C LEU A 409 -9.23 -9.41 16.66
N SER A 410 -9.45 -9.98 15.46
CA SER A 410 -10.14 -9.31 14.34
C SER A 410 -11.66 -9.30 14.51
N ASP A 411 -12.22 -10.23 15.27
CA ASP A 411 -13.65 -10.22 15.61
C ASP A 411 -13.90 -9.18 16.70
N PRO A 412 -14.55 -8.04 16.40
CA PRO A 412 -14.92 -7.12 17.48
C PRO A 412 -15.86 -7.88 18.43
N PRO A 413 -15.69 -7.77 19.77
CA PRO A 413 -16.71 -8.25 20.67
C PRO A 413 -18.02 -7.59 20.26
N ALA A 414 -19.00 -8.40 19.87
CA ALA A 414 -20.29 -7.92 19.40
C ALA A 414 -20.80 -6.86 20.38
N VAL A 415 -20.99 -5.63 19.90
CA VAL A 415 -21.86 -4.71 20.61
C VAL A 415 -23.21 -5.39 20.58
N ARG A 416 -23.64 -5.93 21.73
CA ARG A 416 -25.01 -6.43 21.89
C ARG A 416 -25.94 -5.24 21.69
N ASN A 417 -26.27 -4.96 20.44
CA ASN A 417 -27.49 -4.21 20.15
C ASN A 417 -28.65 -5.12 20.55
N ASP A 418 -29.59 -4.51 21.25
CA ASP A 418 -30.85 -5.11 21.63
C ASP A 418 -31.47 -5.95 20.51
N ALA A 419 -32.06 -7.07 20.91
CA ALA A 419 -32.73 -8.00 20.02
C ALA A 419 -34.00 -7.35 19.44
N SER A 420 -33.89 -6.62 18.34
CA SER A 420 -35.08 -6.17 17.59
C SER A 420 -34.91 -5.98 16.08
N ASN A 421 -33.71 -6.07 15.50
CA ASN A 421 -33.53 -5.93 14.05
C ASN A 421 -32.83 -7.14 13.42
N ASN A 422 -33.56 -7.85 12.56
CA ASN A 422 -33.15 -9.08 11.87
C ASN A 422 -32.27 -8.82 10.63
N THR A 423 -31.51 -7.72 10.64
CA THR A 423 -30.44 -7.42 9.69
C THR A 423 -29.12 -7.46 10.46
N PRO A 424 -28.08 -8.17 10.00
CA PRO A 424 -26.78 -8.10 10.64
C PRO A 424 -26.20 -6.70 10.42
N ASN A 425 -26.50 -5.79 11.33
CA ASN A 425 -25.76 -4.55 11.50
C ASN A 425 -24.38 -4.97 11.99
N LEU A 426 -23.47 -5.18 11.03
CA LEU A 426 -22.06 -5.39 11.33
C LEU A 426 -21.60 -4.16 12.12
N PRO A 427 -21.04 -4.35 13.33
CA PRO A 427 -20.51 -3.22 14.09
C PRO A 427 -19.45 -2.57 13.20
N TRP A 428 -19.41 -1.23 13.17
CA TRP A 428 -18.45 -0.42 12.38
C TRP A 428 -18.82 -0.22 10.89
N PRO A 429 -19.96 0.45 10.60
CA PRO A 429 -20.37 0.78 9.23
C PRO A 429 -19.41 1.70 8.46
N GLU A 430 -18.38 2.28 9.09
CA GLU A 430 -17.34 3.08 8.42
C GLU A 430 -16.19 2.22 7.87
N GLU A 431 -15.99 1.00 8.38
CA GLU A 431 -14.81 0.15 8.13
C GLU A 431 -15.00 -0.88 7.02
N ARG A 432 -15.93 -0.57 6.12
CA ARG A 432 -16.43 -1.52 5.13
C ARG A 432 -15.37 -2.03 4.13
N TRP A 433 -14.22 -1.37 4.05
CA TRP A 433 -13.10 -1.81 3.22
C TRP A 433 -12.49 -3.15 3.65
N GLN A 434 -12.51 -3.47 4.95
CA GLN A 434 -12.03 -4.78 5.43
C GLN A 434 -12.72 -5.92 4.69
N PHE A 435 -14.02 -5.80 4.40
CA PHE A 435 -14.75 -6.86 3.69
C PHE A 435 -14.20 -7.20 2.30
N PHE A 436 -13.54 -6.26 1.62
CA PHE A 436 -13.00 -6.49 0.28
C PHE A 436 -11.60 -7.13 0.29
N VAL A 437 -10.89 -7.08 1.42
CA VAL A 437 -9.45 -7.41 1.48
C VAL A 437 -9.08 -8.47 2.53
N THR A 438 -10.05 -9.03 3.25
CA THR A 438 -9.80 -9.92 4.41
C THR A 438 -10.56 -11.24 4.38
N ARG A 439 -11.26 -11.56 3.28
CA ARG A 439 -12.03 -12.81 3.13
C ARG A 439 -11.23 -13.96 2.56
#